data_AF-A0A7W5C9Q1-F1
#
_entry.id   AF-A0A7W5C9Q1-F1
#
_cell.length_a   1.000
_cell.length_b   1.000
_cell.length_c   1.000
_cell.angle_alpha   90.00
_cell.angle_beta   90.00
_cell.angle_gamma   90.00
#
_symmetry.space_group_name_H-M   'P 1'
#
loop_
_entity.id
_entity.type
_entity.pdbx_description
1 polymer ?
#
loop_
_entity_poly.entity_id
_entity_poly.type
_entity_poly.pdbx_seq_one_letter_code
_entity_poly.pdbx_strand_id
1 'polypeptide(L)'
;MFLNFIQSKEHKIAFLELAHVVANADGYVHKKEQNYLQSYMNEMDIQPTEVQFTPGKRLTDIVGSLNDEHLKNIFFAEILLLIYADGDYNDDEKKLTEDLKKQFGLSDQTYETIKDWVSRMDQLKIEGLKLILNT
;
A
#
# COMPACT_ATOMS: atom_id res chain seq x y z
N MET A 1 -8.56 2.46 -5.74
CA MET A 1 -7.71 3.07 -4.70
C MET A 1 -8.58 4.03 -3.89
N PHE A 2 -8.19 4.33 -2.66
CA PHE A 2 -8.91 5.11 -1.65
C PHE A 2 -8.05 6.28 -1.13
N LEU A 3 -6.97 6.62 -1.83
CA LEU A 3 -6.01 7.62 -1.35
C LEU A 3 -6.55 9.04 -1.44
N ASN A 4 -7.55 9.28 -2.31
CA ASN A 4 -8.26 10.55 -2.40
C ASN A 4 -9.01 10.91 -1.10
N PHE A 5 -9.21 9.96 -0.18
CA PHE A 5 -9.80 10.23 1.14
C PHE A 5 -8.80 10.83 2.13
N ILE A 6 -7.50 10.76 1.87
CA ILE A 6 -6.46 11.34 2.72
C ILE A 6 -6.45 12.86 2.51
N GLN A 7 -6.82 13.62 3.55
CA GLN A 7 -6.96 15.08 3.46
C GLN A 7 -5.64 15.83 3.69
N SER A 8 -4.90 15.46 4.74
CA SER A 8 -3.67 16.16 5.11
C SER A 8 -2.54 15.84 4.14
N LYS A 9 -1.85 16.89 3.67
CA LYS A 9 -0.63 16.74 2.87
C LYS A 9 0.43 15.90 3.58
N GLU A 10 0.58 16.07 4.89
CA GLU A 10 1.52 15.27 5.69
C GLU A 10 1.21 13.77 5.60
N HIS A 11 -0.05 13.38 5.74
CA HIS A 11 -0.46 11.98 5.64
C HIS A 11 -0.30 11.44 4.22
N LYS A 12 -0.59 12.25 3.19
CA LYS A 12 -0.35 11.84 1.80
C LYS A 12 1.14 11.56 1.55
N ILE A 13 2.03 12.42 2.06
CA ILE A 13 3.49 12.21 1.97
C ILE A 13 3.91 10.98 2.77
N ALA A 14 3.38 10.78 3.98
CA ALA A 14 3.65 9.59 4.79
C ALA A 14 3.23 8.30 4.05
N PHE A 15 2.09 8.31 3.37
CA PHE A 15 1.67 7.16 2.55
C PHE A 15 2.66 6.89 1.40
N LEU A 16 3.12 7.93 0.69
CA LEU A 16 4.10 7.76 -0.39
C LEU A 16 5.42 7.20 0.12
N GLU A 17 5.90 7.69 1.27
CA GLU A 17 7.11 7.14 1.91
C GLU A 17 6.92 5.68 2.31
N LEU A 18 5.75 5.31 2.84
CA LEU A 18 5.43 3.94 3.18
C LEU A 18 5.44 3.03 1.95
N ALA A 19 4.77 3.45 0.87
CA ALA A 19 4.74 2.71 -0.39
C ALA A 19 6.15 2.53 -0.98
N HIS A 20 6.99 3.56 -0.90
CA HIS A 20 8.39 3.49 -1.32
C HIS A 20 9.21 2.49 -0.47
N VAL A 21 9.05 2.48 0.84
CA VAL A 21 9.73 1.50 1.72
C VAL A 21 9.28 0.08 1.41
N VAL A 22 7.97 -0.14 1.24
CA VAL A 22 7.39 -1.46 0.93
C VAL A 22 7.90 -1.97 -0.43
N ALA A 23 7.83 -1.15 -1.49
CA ALA A 23 8.27 -1.55 -2.82
C ALA A 23 9.78 -1.89 -2.87
N ASN A 24 10.61 -1.19 -2.10
CA ASN A 24 12.03 -1.49 -2.02
C ASN A 24 12.34 -2.77 -1.23
N ALA A 25 11.57 -3.07 -0.18
CA ALA A 25 11.75 -4.28 0.62
C ALA A 25 11.42 -5.55 -0.17
N ASP A 26 10.44 -5.45 -1.08
CA ASP A 26 9.93 -6.56 -1.89
C ASP A 26 10.72 -6.80 -3.20
N GLY A 27 11.86 -6.10 -3.38
CA GLY A 27 12.71 -6.27 -4.57
C GLY A 27 12.13 -5.71 -5.87
N TYR A 28 11.03 -4.94 -5.79
CA TYR A 28 10.36 -4.27 -6.90
C TYR A 28 11.16 -3.07 -7.42
N VAL A 29 12.29 -3.29 -8.08
CA VAL A 29 13.17 -2.17 -8.45
C VAL A 29 12.87 -1.59 -9.85
N HIS A 30 12.53 -0.29 -9.79
CA HIS A 30 12.62 0.78 -10.77
C HIS A 30 11.43 1.14 -11.66
N LYS A 31 10.88 0.27 -12.52
CA LYS A 31 9.82 0.74 -13.46
C LYS A 31 8.39 0.63 -12.92
N LYS A 32 8.05 -0.49 -12.28
CA LYS A 32 6.71 -0.70 -11.73
C LYS A 32 6.44 0.24 -10.54
N GLU A 33 7.44 0.41 -9.67
CA GLU A 33 7.39 1.34 -8.54
C GLU A 33 7.03 2.76 -8.98
N GLN A 34 7.72 3.30 -10.00
CA GLN A 34 7.45 4.66 -10.52
C GLN A 34 6.02 4.80 -11.04
N ASN A 35 5.48 3.77 -11.69
CA ASN A 35 4.09 3.78 -12.17
C ASN A 35 3.08 3.80 -11.02
N TYR A 36 3.32 3.04 -9.95
CA TYR A 36 2.45 3.06 -8.76
C TYR A 36 2.55 4.39 -8.02
N LEU A 37 3.76 4.88 -7.73
CA LEU A 37 3.96 6.17 -7.07
C LEU A 37 3.32 7.31 -7.85
N GLN A 38 3.46 7.33 -9.18
CA GLN A 38 2.80 8.33 -10.02
C GLN A 38 1.26 8.22 -9.95
N SER A 39 0.73 7.00 -9.94
CA SER A 39 -0.72 6.77 -9.84
C SER A 39 -1.26 7.24 -8.48
N TYR A 40 -0.54 6.97 -7.39
CA TYR A 40 -0.86 7.45 -6.05
C TYR A 40 -0.78 8.98 -5.94
N MET A 41 0.26 9.59 -6.50
CA MET A 41 0.38 11.05 -6.56
C MET A 41 -0.79 11.68 -7.32
N ASN A 42 -1.17 11.11 -8.47
CA ASN A 42 -2.30 11.61 -9.26
C ASN A 42 -3.63 11.53 -8.49
N GLU A 43 -3.88 10.40 -7.82
CA GLU A 43 -5.12 10.22 -7.04
C GLU A 43 -5.20 11.16 -5.83
N MET A 44 -4.06 11.41 -5.18
CA MET A 44 -3.96 12.32 -4.04
C MET A 44 -3.81 13.78 -4.43
N ASP A 45 -3.78 14.11 -5.73
CA ASP A 45 -3.51 15.46 -6.25
C ASP A 45 -2.21 16.05 -5.67
N ILE A 46 -1.12 15.28 -5.74
CA ILE A 46 0.23 15.68 -5.34
C ILE A 46 1.11 15.82 -6.56
N GLN A 47 1.80 16.95 -6.68
CA GLN A 47 2.80 17.14 -7.72
C GLN A 47 4.12 16.47 -7.32
N PRO A 48 4.88 15.88 -8.26
CA PRO A 48 6.18 15.26 -7.96
C PRO A 48 7.18 16.20 -7.28
N THR A 49 7.10 17.51 -7.56
CA THR A 49 7.93 18.54 -6.95
C THR A 49 7.66 18.74 -5.45
N GLU A 50 6.53 18.24 -4.95
CA GLU A 50 6.15 18.33 -3.54
C GLU A 50 6.64 17.14 -2.71
N VAL A 51 7.20 16.11 -3.34
CA VAL A 51 7.61 14.87 -2.69
C VAL A 51 9.14 14.82 -2.60
N GLN A 52 9.63 14.61 -1.39
CA GLN A 52 11.03 14.31 -1.15
C GLN A 52 11.11 13.06 -0.27
N PHE A 53 11.57 11.96 -0.86
CA PHE A 53 11.76 10.72 -0.12
C PHE A 53 12.99 10.84 0.76
N THR A 54 12.81 10.59 2.06
CA THR A 54 13.93 10.58 3.01
C THR A 54 14.58 9.19 3.01
N PRO A 55 15.86 9.05 2.61
CA PRO A 55 16.53 7.76 2.60
C PRO A 55 16.62 7.16 4.00
N GLY A 56 16.40 5.85 4.12
CA GLY A 56 16.62 5.11 5.37
C GLY A 56 15.53 5.24 6.43
N LYS A 57 14.39 5.87 6.12
CA LYS A 57 13.20 5.83 6.99
C LYS A 57 12.71 4.39 7.18
N ARG A 58 12.37 4.06 8.43
CA ARG A 58 11.74 2.78 8.79
C ARG A 58 10.22 2.97 8.88
N LEU A 59 9.49 1.86 8.86
CA LEU A 59 8.03 1.85 9.06
C LEU A 59 7.60 2.65 10.29
N THR A 60 8.30 2.47 11.42
CA THR A 60 8.05 3.19 12.68
C THR A 60 8.12 4.71 12.52
N ASP A 61 9.04 5.20 11.69
CA ASP A 61 9.27 6.64 11.50
C ASP A 61 8.16 7.29 10.66
N ILE A 62 7.45 6.47 9.87
CA ILE A 62 6.42 6.92 8.93
C ILE A 62 5.03 6.81 9.56
N VAL A 63 4.74 5.70 10.24
CA VAL A 63 3.38 5.40 10.72
C VAL A 63 3.23 5.40 12.23
N GLY A 64 4.31 5.52 13.00
CA GLY A 64 4.29 5.38 14.46
C GLY A 64 3.48 6.45 15.20
N SER A 65 3.20 7.60 14.59
CA SER A 65 2.38 8.68 15.14
C SER A 65 0.94 8.69 14.60
N LEU A 66 0.59 7.79 13.67
CA LEU A 66 -0.73 7.76 13.05
C LEU A 66 -1.76 7.18 14.03
N ASN A 67 -2.62 8.03 14.59
CA ASN A 67 -3.64 7.63 15.57
C ASN A 67 -5.06 7.51 15.00
N ASP A 68 -5.26 7.95 13.76
CA ASP A 68 -6.57 7.89 13.10
C ASP A 68 -6.80 6.49 12.51
N GLU A 69 -7.77 5.77 13.06
CA GLU A 69 -8.13 4.41 12.64
C GLU A 69 -8.59 4.34 11.18
N HIS A 70 -9.27 5.36 10.66
CA HIS A 70 -9.68 5.39 9.25
C HIS A 70 -8.46 5.52 8.34
N LEU A 71 -7.49 6.36 8.70
CA LEU A 71 -6.25 6.48 7.93
C LEU A 71 -5.40 5.22 7.99
N LYS A 72 -5.30 4.57 9.15
CA LYS A 72 -4.62 3.26 9.26
C LYS A 72 -5.24 2.22 8.34
N ASN A 73 -6.57 2.15 8.30
CA ASN A 73 -7.28 1.22 7.42
C ASN A 73 -7.04 1.53 5.93
N ILE A 74 -7.05 2.81 5.54
CA ILE A 74 -6.73 3.22 4.16
C ILE A 74 -5.31 2.81 3.81
N PHE A 75 -4.33 3.15 4.65
CA PHE A 75 -2.92 2.83 4.41
C PHE A 75 -2.73 1.31 4.28
N PHE A 76 -3.29 0.56 5.23
CA PHE A 76 -3.16 -0.89 5.25
C PHE A 76 -3.79 -1.55 4.02
N ALA A 77 -5.00 -1.13 3.63
CA ALA A 77 -5.68 -1.65 2.45
C ALA A 77 -4.90 -1.36 1.15
N GLU A 78 -4.41 -0.13 0.98
CA GLU A 78 -3.69 0.27 -0.23
C GLU A 78 -2.32 -0.39 -0.35
N ILE A 79 -1.61 -0.55 0.77
CA ILE A 79 -0.34 -1.29 0.78
C ILE A 79 -0.56 -2.79 0.51
N LEU A 80 -1.62 -3.39 1.03
CA LEU A 80 -1.95 -4.78 0.67
C LEU A 80 -2.31 -4.92 -0.82
N LEU A 81 -3.06 -3.98 -1.38
CA LEU A 81 -3.34 -3.97 -2.82
C LEU A 81 -2.07 -3.86 -3.67
N LEU A 82 -1.06 -3.12 -3.18
CA LEU A 82 0.26 -3.02 -3.82
C LEU A 82 1.01 -4.36 -3.78
N ILE A 83 1.09 -4.96 -2.58
CA ILE A 83 1.75 -6.25 -2.33
C ILE A 83 1.13 -7.33 -3.23
N TYR A 84 -0.19 -7.49 -3.19
CA TYR A 84 -0.90 -8.50 -4.00
C TYR A 84 -0.92 -8.20 -5.51
N ALA A 85 -0.43 -7.04 -5.97
CA ALA A 85 -0.67 -6.57 -7.33
C ALA A 85 -0.04 -7.47 -8.42
N ASP A 86 0.98 -8.24 -8.05
CA ASP A 86 1.73 -9.13 -8.93
C ASP A 86 1.24 -10.59 -8.92
N GLY A 87 0.35 -10.93 -7.99
CA GLY A 87 -0.28 -12.23 -7.84
C GLY A 87 0.55 -13.28 -7.08
N ASP A 88 1.66 -12.93 -6.44
CA ASP A 88 2.49 -13.89 -5.69
C ASP A 88 2.74 -13.47 -4.25
N TYR A 89 1.81 -13.81 -3.34
CA TYR A 89 1.93 -13.52 -1.90
C TYR A 89 2.83 -14.53 -1.16
N ASN A 90 4.12 -14.25 -1.14
CA ASN A 90 5.20 -15.06 -0.60
C ASN A 90 5.43 -14.86 0.92
N ASP A 91 6.43 -15.53 1.48
CA ASP A 91 6.70 -15.51 2.93
C ASP A 91 7.30 -14.17 3.43
N ASP A 92 8.03 -13.45 2.59
CA ASP A 92 8.58 -12.13 2.93
C ASP A 92 7.46 -11.08 2.99
N GLU A 93 6.51 -11.13 2.06
CA GLU A 93 5.33 -10.26 2.07
C GLU A 93 4.38 -10.56 3.23
N LYS A 94 4.22 -11.83 3.62
CA LYS A 94 3.53 -12.22 4.86
C LYS A 94 4.16 -11.56 6.07
N LYS A 95 5.49 -11.61 6.16
CA LYS A 95 6.24 -11.00 7.26
C LYS A 95 6.06 -9.49 7.27
N LEU A 96 6.19 -8.83 6.11
CA LEU A 96 5.97 -7.38 5.98
C LEU A 96 4.55 -6.98 6.39
N THR A 97 3.56 -7.74 5.95
CA THR A 97 2.15 -7.55 6.28
C THR A 97 1.89 -7.66 7.79
N GLU A 98 2.47 -8.67 8.44
CA GLU A 98 2.39 -8.85 9.89
C GLU A 98 3.10 -7.72 10.66
N ASP A 99 4.23 -7.23 10.16
CA ASP A 99 4.93 -6.10 10.76
C ASP A 99 4.09 -4.82 10.64
N LEU A 100 3.45 -4.57 9.49
CA LEU A 100 2.52 -3.45 9.31
C LEU A 100 1.31 -3.54 10.24
N LYS A 101 0.70 -4.72 10.35
CA LYS A 101 -0.40 -4.98 11.30
C LYS A 101 -0.02 -4.59 12.72
N LYS A 102 1.17 -5.00 13.19
CA LYS A 102 1.70 -4.66 14.52
C LYS A 102 1.94 -3.16 14.67
N GLN A 103 2.53 -2.51 13.67
CA GLN A 103 2.81 -1.07 13.72
C GLN A 103 1.56 -0.21 13.75
N PHE A 104 0.54 -0.58 12.98
CA PHE A 104 -0.75 0.11 13.01
C PHE A 104 -1.59 -0.24 14.24
N GLY A 105 -1.26 -1.33 14.95
CA GLY A 105 -2.02 -1.81 16.10
C GLY A 105 -3.41 -2.33 15.68
N LEU A 106 -3.51 -2.92 14.49
CA LEU A 106 -4.78 -3.44 13.99
C LEU A 106 -5.21 -4.68 14.77
N SER A 107 -6.52 -4.78 15.03
CA SER A 107 -7.10 -6.01 15.57
C SER A 107 -6.98 -7.15 14.56
N ASP A 108 -6.92 -8.40 15.04
CA ASP A 108 -6.94 -9.58 14.17
C ASP A 108 -8.17 -9.59 13.25
N GLN A 109 -9.32 -9.17 13.77
CA GLN A 109 -10.56 -9.10 12.99
C GLN A 109 -10.44 -8.09 11.84
N THR A 110 -9.92 -6.89 12.10
CA THR A 110 -9.72 -5.85 11.07
C THR A 110 -8.73 -6.33 10.03
N TYR A 111 -7.62 -6.92 10.49
CA TYR A 111 -6.58 -7.47 9.64
C TYR A 111 -7.12 -8.51 8.66
N GLU A 112 -7.77 -9.56 9.16
CA GLU A 112 -8.30 -10.63 8.32
C GLU A 112 -9.39 -10.12 7.38
N THR A 113 -10.25 -9.21 7.86
CA THR A 113 -11.32 -8.64 7.03
C THR A 113 -10.77 -7.89 5.82
N ILE A 114 -9.76 -7.05 6.01
CA ILE A 114 -9.15 -6.27 4.92
C ILE A 114 -8.37 -7.21 3.99
N LYS A 115 -7.58 -8.14 4.54
CA LYS A 115 -6.80 -9.11 3.77
C LYS A 115 -7.68 -10.00 2.89
N ASP A 116 -8.75 -10.55 3.45
CA ASP A 116 -9.72 -11.38 2.70
C ASP A 116 -10.38 -10.58 1.58
N TRP A 117 -10.71 -9.31 1.84
CA TRP A 117 -11.25 -8.44 0.80
C TRP A 117 -10.25 -8.16 -0.32
N VAL A 118 -8.99 -7.86 0.01
CA VAL A 118 -7.91 -7.66 -1.00
C VAL A 118 -7.68 -8.92 -1.82
N SER A 119 -7.61 -10.09 -1.18
CA SER A 119 -7.44 -11.36 -1.88
C SER A 119 -8.57 -11.63 -2.87
N ARG A 120 -9.83 -11.35 -2.50
CA ARG A 120 -10.97 -11.46 -3.43
C ARG A 120 -10.89 -10.46 -4.59
N MET A 121 -10.44 -9.23 -4.33
CA MET A 121 -10.24 -8.23 -5.38
C MET A 121 -9.22 -8.69 -6.42
N ASP A 122 -8.13 -9.32 -5.98
CA ASP A 122 -7.13 -9.89 -6.89
C ASP A 122 -7.72 -11.03 -7.75
N GLN A 123 -8.46 -11.95 -7.14
CA GLN A 123 -9.12 -13.03 -7.89
C GLN A 123 -10.11 -12.51 -8.94
N LEU A 124 -10.89 -11.47 -8.61
CA LEU A 124 -11.80 -10.83 -9.56
C LEU A 124 -11.06 -10.15 -10.72
N LYS A 125 -9.90 -9.55 -10.44
CA LYS A 125 -9.03 -8.97 -11.48
C LYS A 125 -8.50 -10.06 -12.41
N ILE A 126 -8.02 -11.18 -11.87
CA ILE A 126 -7.57 -12.33 -12.65
C ILE A 126 -8.71 -12.86 -13.52
N GLU A 127 -9.90 -13.07 -12.95
CA GLU A 127 -11.08 -13.49 -13.69
C GLU A 127 -11.41 -12.53 -14.84
N GLY A 128 -11.45 -11.23 -14.56
CA GLY A 128 -11.70 -10.19 -15.57
C GLY A 128 -10.67 -10.21 -16.71
N LEU A 129 -9.39 -10.40 -16.40
CA LEU A 129 -8.34 -10.53 -17.43
C LEU A 129 -8.59 -11.74 -18.33
N LYS A 130 -8.95 -12.90 -17.77
CA LYS A 130 -9.27 -14.10 -18.55
C LYS A 130 -10.47 -13.87 -19.48
N LEU A 131 -11.52 -13.22 -18.96
CA LEU A 131 -12.72 -12.90 -19.74
C LEU A 131 -12.45 -11.91 -20.88
N ILE A 132 -11.62 -10.90 -20.66
CA ILE A 132 -11.35 -9.83 -21.63
C ILE A 132 -10.31 -10.29 -22.67
N LEU A 133 -9.26 -10.98 -22.23
CA LEU A 133 -8.11 -11.33 -23.06
C LEU A 133 -8.19 -12.75 -23.66
N ASN A 134 -9.16 -13.57 -23.25
CA ASN A 134 -9.29 -14.98 -23.64
C ASN A 134 -8.02 -15.81 -23.35
N THR A 135 -7.31 -15.48 -22.27
CA THR A 135 -6.10 -16.17 -21.78
C THR A 135 -6.38 -16.95 -20.52
#